data_AF-D8S2E6-F1
#
_entry.id   AF-D8S2E6-F1
#
_cell.length_a   1.000
_cell.length_b   1.000
_cell.length_c   1.000
_cell.angle_alpha   90.00
_cell.angle_beta   90.00
_cell.angle_gamma   90.00
#
_symmetry.space_group_name_H-M   'P 1'
#
loop_
_entity.id
_entity.type
_entity.pdbx_description
1 polymer ?
#
loop_
_entity_poly.entity_id
_entity_poly.type
_entity_poly.pdbx_seq_one_letter_code
_entity_poly.pdbx_strand_id
1 'polypeptide(L)'
;MAEASDLSPISLTLNDYRVTLDNGQWTSDYPDDGRTDHAPPSGAMEKEVIRLRNDKRRLMRDLEKFKRQAREMDELKERWSNLDFKYQLLMDMWTLKQLDTEKQESSRAHSPTSNKNSPRAGTPP
;
A
#
# COMPACT_ATOMS: atom_id res chain seq x y z
N MET A 1 27.61 -0.22 -18.02
CA MET A 1 27.65 -1.55 -17.38
C MET A 1 27.98 -1.29 -15.93
N ALA A 2 27.22 -1.81 -14.96
CA ALA A 2 27.69 -1.83 -13.58
C ALA A 2 28.96 -2.69 -13.55
N GLU A 3 30.05 -2.19 -12.99
CA GLU A 3 31.27 -2.98 -12.84
C GLU A 3 30.96 -4.12 -11.85
N ALA A 4 31.51 -5.31 -12.10
CA ALA A 4 31.20 -6.49 -11.28
C ALA A 4 31.58 -6.31 -9.78
N SER A 5 32.39 -5.29 -9.47
CA SER A 5 32.74 -4.83 -8.13
C SER A 5 31.63 -4.10 -7.38
N ASP A 6 30.63 -3.55 -8.06
CA ASP A 6 29.51 -2.81 -7.44
C ASP A 6 28.32 -3.72 -7.08
N LEU A 7 28.41 -5.01 -7.43
CA LEU A 7 27.36 -5.99 -7.20
C LEU A 7 27.66 -6.76 -5.92
N SER A 8 26.64 -6.93 -5.05
CA SER A 8 26.70 -7.91 -3.96
C SER A 8 27.15 -9.28 -4.50
N PRO A 9 27.83 -10.12 -3.69
CA PRO A 9 28.41 -11.37 -4.15
C PRO A 9 27.45 -12.19 -5.04
N ILE A 10 27.85 -12.44 -6.28
CA ILE A 10 27.02 -13.15 -7.26
C ILE A 10 27.32 -14.63 -7.14
N SER A 11 26.31 -15.45 -6.90
CA SER A 11 26.46 -16.90 -6.80
C SER A 11 25.77 -17.62 -7.95
N LEU A 12 26.50 -18.53 -8.59
CA LEU A 12 26.03 -19.47 -9.60
C LEU A 12 26.04 -20.88 -8.99
N THR A 13 25.09 -21.71 -9.40
CA THR A 13 25.07 -23.12 -9.01
C THR A 13 25.35 -23.99 -10.22
N LEU A 14 26.53 -24.61 -10.26
CA LEU A 14 26.99 -25.44 -11.36
C LEU A 14 27.11 -26.89 -10.89
N ASN A 15 26.10 -27.72 -11.20
CA ASN A 15 25.99 -29.13 -10.78
C ASN A 15 26.23 -29.29 -9.26
N ASP A 16 25.40 -28.64 -8.46
CA ASP A 16 25.41 -28.67 -6.99
C ASP A 16 26.60 -27.99 -6.31
N TYR A 17 27.57 -27.47 -7.08
CA TYR A 17 28.65 -26.63 -6.57
C TYR A 17 28.33 -25.16 -6.73
N ARG A 18 28.69 -24.37 -5.71
CA ARG A 18 28.57 -22.91 -5.77
C ARG A 18 29.83 -22.33 -6.39
N VAL A 19 29.64 -21.40 -7.31
CA VAL A 19 30.68 -20.53 -7.85
C VAL A 19 30.29 -19.10 -7.52
N THR A 20 31.11 -18.41 -6.75
CA THR A 20 30.81 -17.06 -6.26
C THR A 20 31.79 -16.06 -6.86
N LEU A 21 31.27 -14.97 -7.41
CA LEU A 21 32.05 -13.79 -7.76
C LEU A 21 31.89 -12.76 -6.63
N ASP A 22 33.01 -12.45 -5.97
CA ASP A 22 33.07 -11.45 -4.91
C ASP A 22 34.34 -10.60 -5.10
N ASN A 23 34.20 -9.27 -5.05
CA ASN A 23 35.29 -8.31 -5.27
C ASN A 23 36.15 -8.57 -6.52
N GLY A 24 35.53 -9.06 -7.61
CA GLY A 24 36.22 -9.38 -8.86
C GLY A 24 37.00 -10.71 -8.85
N GLN A 25 36.96 -11.48 -7.77
CA GLN A 25 37.56 -12.80 -7.67
C GLN A 25 36.51 -13.91 -7.72
N TRP A 26 36.78 -14.92 -8.52
CA TRP A 26 35.95 -16.14 -8.59
C TRP A 26 36.43 -17.14 -7.54
N THR A 27 35.53 -17.53 -6.65
CA THR A 27 35.73 -18.63 -5.70
C THR A 27 34.77 -19.76 -6.04
N SER A 28 35.18 -21.00 -5.75
CA SER A 28 34.32 -22.15 -5.97
C SER A 28 34.47 -23.17 -4.87
N ASP A 29 33.35 -23.80 -4.54
CA ASP A 29 33.26 -24.90 -3.56
C ASP A 29 33.60 -26.27 -4.20
N TYR A 30 34.20 -26.31 -5.39
CA TYR A 30 34.68 -27.57 -5.97
C TYR A 30 35.74 -28.20 -5.04
N PRO A 31 35.66 -29.51 -4.75
CA PRO A 31 36.64 -30.18 -3.92
C PRO A 31 38.01 -30.16 -4.62
N ASP A 32 39.00 -29.57 -3.96
CA ASP A 32 40.38 -29.55 -4.43
C ASP A 32 41.04 -30.92 -4.15
N ASP A 33 40.75 -31.89 -5.02
CA ASP A 33 41.28 -33.26 -4.93
C ASP A 33 42.65 -33.43 -5.64
N GLY A 34 43.30 -32.33 -6.03
CA GLY A 34 44.59 -32.34 -6.73
C GLY A 34 44.51 -32.80 -8.19
N ARG A 35 43.33 -33.00 -8.76
CA ARG A 35 43.13 -33.24 -10.19
C ARG A 35 42.83 -31.92 -10.90
N THR A 36 43.64 -31.57 -11.89
CA THR A 36 43.52 -30.35 -12.72
C THR A 36 42.30 -30.31 -13.65
N ASP A 37 41.34 -31.22 -13.49
CA ASP A 37 40.23 -31.45 -14.42
C ASP A 37 38.88 -30.91 -13.92
N HIS A 38 38.85 -30.13 -12.84
CA HIS A 38 37.61 -29.48 -12.32
C HIS A 38 37.15 -28.30 -13.17
N ALA A 39 37.26 -28.40 -14.50
CA ALA A 39 36.40 -27.61 -15.35
C ALA A 39 34.95 -28.05 -15.07
N PRO A 40 34.00 -27.13 -14.86
CA PRO A 40 32.60 -27.51 -14.70
C PRO A 40 32.22 -28.43 -15.87
N PRO A 41 31.55 -29.57 -15.61
CA PRO A 41 31.24 -30.55 -16.64
C PRO A 41 30.61 -29.88 -17.87
N SER A 42 30.98 -30.32 -19.08
CA SER A 42 30.42 -29.75 -20.30
C SER A 42 28.89 -29.73 -20.22
N GLY A 43 28.30 -28.54 -20.37
CA GLY A 43 26.85 -28.32 -20.24
C GLY A 43 26.34 -27.86 -18.86
N ALA A 44 27.15 -27.83 -17.80
CA ALA A 44 26.74 -27.30 -16.49
C ALA A 44 26.38 -25.80 -16.59
N MET A 45 27.21 -25.03 -17.30
CA MET A 45 26.93 -23.62 -17.61
C MET A 45 25.67 -23.45 -18.45
N GLU A 46 25.43 -24.33 -19.43
CA GLU A 46 24.25 -24.25 -20.28
C GLU A 46 22.95 -24.47 -19.49
N LYS A 47 22.95 -25.47 -18.60
CA LYS A 47 21.82 -25.72 -17.68
C LYS A 47 21.55 -24.51 -16.79
N GLU A 48 22.61 -23.92 -16.22
CA GLU A 48 22.48 -22.74 -15.36
C GLU A 48 21.96 -21.53 -16.14
N VAL A 49 22.43 -21.31 -17.37
CA VAL A 49 21.92 -20.24 -18.25
C VAL A 49 20.44 -20.44 -18.55
N ILE A 50 20.00 -21.66 -18.86
CA ILE A 50 18.58 -21.95 -19.11
C ILE A 50 17.74 -21.71 -17.86
N ARG A 51 18.22 -22.15 -16.68
CA ARG A 51 17.56 -21.92 -15.39
C ARG A 51 17.40 -20.43 -15.12
N LEU A 52 18.49 -19.66 -15.18
CA LEU A 52 18.49 -18.21 -14.97
C LEU A 52 17.59 -17.49 -15.99
N ARG A 53 17.53 -17.95 -17.24
CA ARG A 53 16.62 -17.38 -18.25
C ARG A 53 15.15 -17.60 -17.88
N ASN A 54 14.80 -18.78 -17.40
CA ASN A 54 13.44 -19.10 -16.96
C ASN A 54 13.06 -18.31 -15.71
N ASP A 55 13.97 -18.25 -14.73
CA ASP A 55 13.78 -17.48 -13.50
C ASP A 55 13.63 -15.98 -13.80
N LYS A 56 14.46 -15.42 -14.68
CA LYS A 56 14.32 -14.03 -15.14
C LYS A 56 12.95 -13.77 -15.76
N ARG A 57 12.46 -14.65 -16.64
CA ARG A 57 11.12 -14.51 -17.25
C ARG A 57 9.99 -14.63 -16.24
N ARG A 58 10.13 -15.49 -15.23
CA ARG A 58 9.18 -15.61 -14.13
C ARG A 58 9.16 -14.33 -13.29
N LEU A 59 10.32 -13.88 -12.83
CA LEU A 59 10.44 -12.67 -12.01
C LEU A 59 9.95 -11.42 -12.74
N MET A 60 10.18 -11.28 -14.06
CA MET A 60 9.60 -10.17 -14.83
C MET A 60 8.06 -10.19 -14.83
N ARG A 61 7.44 -11.36 -14.94
CA ARG A 61 5.98 -11.50 -14.86
C ARG A 61 5.46 -11.17 -13.47
N ASP A 62 6.14 -11.66 -12.43
CA ASP A 62 5.77 -11.38 -11.04
C ASP A 62 5.90 -9.88 -10.72
N LEU A 63 6.96 -9.23 -11.20
CA LEU A 63 7.16 -7.78 -11.04
C LEU A 63 6.03 -6.97 -11.69
N GLU A 64 5.63 -7.33 -12.91
CA GLU A 64 4.50 -6.67 -13.58
C GLU A 64 3.17 -6.88 -12.84
N LYS A 65 2.95 -8.09 -12.31
CA LYS A 65 1.81 -8.39 -11.45
C LYS A 65 1.82 -7.51 -10.20
N PHE A 66 2.94 -7.39 -9.50
CA PHE A 66 3.05 -6.55 -8.31
C PHE A 66 2.87 -5.06 -8.63
N LYS A 67 3.36 -4.58 -9.78
CA LYS A 67 3.09 -3.21 -10.25
C LYS A 67 1.61 -2.96 -10.50
N ARG A 68 0.88 -3.93 -11.06
CA ARG A 68 -0.58 -3.82 -11.20
C ARG A 68 -1.26 -3.78 -9.83
N GLN A 69 -0.90 -4.68 -8.93
CA GLN A 69 -1.46 -4.71 -7.58
C GLN A 69 -1.19 -3.43 -6.79
N ALA A 70 -0.01 -2.82 -6.96
CA ALA A 70 0.30 -1.53 -6.34
C ALA A 70 -0.65 -0.42 -6.82
N ARG A 71 -0.91 -0.35 -8.14
CA ARG A 71 -1.89 0.60 -8.70
C ARG A 71 -3.30 0.37 -8.16
N GLU A 72 -3.75 -0.89 -8.12
CA GLU A 72 -5.07 -1.25 -7.56
C GLU A 72 -5.18 -0.86 -6.08
N MET A 73 -4.10 -1.03 -5.31
CA MET A 73 -4.04 -0.61 -3.91
C MET A 73 -4.13 0.91 -3.74
N ASP A 74 -3.49 1.68 -4.62
CA ASP A 74 -3.54 3.13 -4.58
C ASP A 74 -4.94 3.65 -4.95
N GLU A 75 -5.60 3.06 -5.94
CA GLU A 75 -7.01 3.36 -6.27
C GLU A 75 -7.95 3.05 -5.10
N LEU A 76 -7.73 1.93 -4.40
CA LEU A 76 -8.52 1.57 -3.22
C LEU A 76 -8.33 2.55 -2.07
N LYS A 77 -7.08 3.01 -1.83
CA LYS A 77 -6.80 4.04 -0.82
C LYS A 77 -7.51 5.35 -1.14
N GLU A 78 -7.50 5.77 -2.41
CA GLU A 78 -8.20 7.00 -2.83
C GLU A 78 -9.71 6.88 -2.59
N ARG A 79 -10.32 5.76 -2.98
CA ARG A 79 -11.75 5.50 -2.74
C ARG A 79 -12.09 5.47 -1.26
N TRP A 80 -11.25 4.82 -0.46
CA TRP A 80 -11.43 4.76 0.99
C TRP A 80 -11.33 6.16 1.62
N SER A 81 -10.32 6.95 1.25
CA SER A 81 -10.16 8.33 1.75
C SER A 81 -11.34 9.22 1.36
N ASN A 82 -11.87 9.09 0.14
CA ASN A 82 -13.06 9.82 -0.29
C ASN A 82 -14.30 9.42 0.52
N LEU A 83 -14.46 8.12 0.79
CA LEU A 83 -15.56 7.62 1.62
C LEU A 83 -15.47 8.12 3.06
N ASP A 84 -14.27 8.10 3.65
CA ASP A 84 -13.99 8.61 4.99
C ASP A 84 -14.30 10.11 5.10
N PHE A 85 -13.85 10.90 4.13
CA PHE A 85 -14.16 12.33 4.07
C PHE A 85 -15.67 12.59 3.99
N LYS A 86 -16.40 11.85 3.14
CA LYS A 86 -17.87 11.97 3.02
C LYS A 86 -18.56 11.61 4.34
N TYR A 87 -18.09 10.56 5.00
CA TYR A 87 -18.61 10.15 6.30
C TYR A 87 -18.41 11.26 7.34
N GLN A 88 -17.19 11.79 7.46
CA GLN A 88 -16.88 12.86 8.39
C GLN A 88 -17.73 14.11 8.11
N LEU A 89 -17.86 14.51 6.85
CA LEU A 89 -18.68 15.65 6.45
C LEU A 89 -20.16 15.46 6.85
N LEU A 90 -20.71 14.25 6.66
CA LEU A 90 -22.08 13.95 7.07
C LEU A 90 -22.25 14.00 8.60
N MET A 91 -21.26 13.50 9.35
CA MET A 91 -21.27 13.57 10.81
C MET A 91 -21.21 15.01 11.32
N ASP A 92 -20.37 15.85 10.70
CA ASP A 92 -20.28 17.28 11.03
C ASP A 92 -21.60 18.00 10.75
N MET A 93 -22.18 17.78 9.56
CA MET A 93 -23.48 18.35 9.17
C MET A 93 -24.62 17.89 10.09
N TRP A 94 -24.64 16.61 10.46
CA TRP A 94 -25.62 16.07 11.40
C TRP A 94 -25.51 16.74 12.76
N THR A 95 -24.28 16.91 13.26
CA THR A 95 -24.03 17.53 14.56
C THR A 95 -24.47 18.99 14.58
N LEU A 96 -24.18 19.75 13.52
CA LEU A 96 -24.65 21.14 13.37
C LEU A 96 -26.18 21.23 13.35
N LYS A 97 -26.86 20.34 12.62
CA LYS A 97 -28.33 20.31 12.57
C LYS A 97 -28.95 20.05 13.94
N GLN A 98 -28.35 19.17 14.75
CA GLN A 98 -28.85 18.91 16.11
C GLN A 98 -28.71 20.14 17.00
N LEU A 99 -27.58 20.84 16.94
CA LEU A 99 -27.36 22.09 17.69
C LEU A 99 -28.36 23.19 17.29
N ASP A 100 -28.69 23.32 16.00
CA ASP A 100 -29.70 24.27 15.54
C ASP A 100 -31.11 23.91 16.04
N THR A 101 -31.43 22.61 16.08
CA THR A 101 -32.72 22.11 16.60
C THR A 101 -32.87 22.43 18.09
N GLU A 102 -31.83 22.17 18.89
CA GLU A 102 -31.81 22.48 20.33
C GLU A 102 -31.93 23.99 20.61
N LYS A 103 -31.25 24.84 19.81
CA LYS A 103 -31.37 26.30 19.89
C LYS A 103 -32.78 26.78 19.54
N GLN A 104 -33.41 26.18 18.55
CA GLN A 104 -34.75 26.57 18.13
C GLN A 104 -35.82 26.16 19.15
N GLU A 105 -35.68 24.97 19.75
CA GLU A 105 -36.56 24.50 20.82
C GLU A 105 -36.43 25.34 22.10
N SER A 106 -35.20 25.67 22.52
CA SER A 106 -34.95 26.56 23.66
C SER A 106 -35.47 27.99 23.43
N SER A 107 -35.36 28.51 22.20
CA SER A 107 -35.91 29.83 21.83
C SER A 107 -37.45 29.85 21.85
N ARG A 108 -38.10 28.75 21.43
CA ARG A 108 -39.56 28.60 21.50
C ARG A 108 -40.06 28.48 22.93
N ALA A 109 -39.33 27.79 23.80
CA ALA A 109 -39.65 27.66 25.22
C ALA A 109 -39.54 28.99 26.01
N HIS A 110 -38.85 30.00 25.46
CA HIS A 110 -38.67 31.32 26.08
C HIS A 110 -39.39 32.47 25.36
N SER A 111 -40.31 32.15 24.43
CA SER A 111 -41.18 33.18 23.85
C SER A 111 -42.10 33.73 24.97
N PRO A 112 -42.03 35.03 25.33
CA PRO A 112 -42.90 35.57 26.36
C PRO A 112 -44.34 35.53 25.82
N THR A 113 -45.19 34.75 26.49
CA THR A 113 -46.62 34.78 26.24
C THR A 113 -47.12 36.17 26.61
N SER A 114 -47.28 37.03 25.61
CA SER A 114 -47.90 38.35 25.75
C SER A 114 -49.36 38.17 26.13
N ASN A 115 -49.61 37.99 27.43
CA ASN A 115 -50.93 37.86 28.02
C ASN A 115 -51.58 39.25 28.09
N LYS A 116 -52.27 39.65 27.02
CA LYS A 116 -53.15 40.83 27.05
C LYS A 116 -54.51 40.45 27.64
N ASN A 117 -54.55 40.35 28.97
CA ASN A 117 -55.80 40.56 29.71
C ASN A 117 -55.98 42.06 29.92
N SER A 118 -57.00 42.65 29.31
CA SER A 118 -57.54 43.97 29.69
C SER A 118 -59.02 43.80 30.07
N PRO A 119 -59.43 44.15 31.31
CA PRO A 119 -60.76 43.81 31.81
C PRO A 119 -61.84 44.85 31.44
N ARG A 120 -62.98 44.31 30.96
CA ARG A 120 -64.40 44.54 31.35
C ARG A 120 -64.89 45.97 31.71
N ALA A 121 -66.00 46.35 31.05
CA ALA A 121 -67.27 46.88 31.59
C ALA A 121 -67.75 48.22 30.99
N GLY A 122 -69.01 48.28 30.53
CA GLY A 122 -69.77 49.52 30.43
C GLY A 122 -70.76 49.64 29.27
N THR A 123 -71.95 49.05 29.40
CA THR A 123 -73.23 49.58 28.86
C THR A 123 -74.07 50.03 30.07
N PRO A 124 -75.10 50.91 29.99
CA PRO A 124 -75.68 51.72 28.89
C PRO A 124 -75.82 53.23 29.35
N PRO A 125 -76.79 54.12 28.98
CA PRO A 125 -78.20 53.95 28.57
C PRO A 125 -78.47 54.11 27.06
#